data_AF-E2A9S8-F1
#
_entry.id   AF-E2A9S8-F1
#
_cell.length_a   1.000
_cell.length_b   1.000
_cell.length_c   1.000
_cell.angle_alpha   90.00
_cell.angle_beta   90.00
_cell.angle_gamma   90.00
#
_symmetry.space_group_name_H-M   'P 1'
#
loop_
_entity.id
_entity.type
_entity.pdbx_description
1 polymer ?
#
loop_
_entity_poly.entity_id
_entity_poly.type
_entity_poly.pdbx_seq_one_letter_code
_entity_poly.pdbx_strand_id
1 'polypeptide(L)'
;LKFPIITQPMYEIFNVIPLPTTDYNNKFAYIEIENKLMIVNKEMRTYLSLMKQDLINCIDKNKQYICESNHPTYHLNINTPCEIKIYVYETDYREYCNVKHVNHTIWI
;
A
#
# COMPACT_ATOMS: atom_id res chain seq x y z
N LEU A 1 -22.37 -30.87 -14.83
CA LEU A 1 -22.12 -29.84 -13.79
C LEU A 1 -20.71 -29.30 -13.99
N LYS A 2 -20.57 -28.00 -14.29
CA LYS A 2 -19.28 -27.30 -14.28
C LYS A 2 -19.22 -26.52 -12.97
N PHE A 3 -18.37 -26.94 -12.05
CA PHE A 3 -18.10 -26.19 -10.84
C PHE A 3 -17.12 -25.08 -11.20
N PRO A 4 -17.45 -23.79 -10.96
CA PRO A 4 -16.48 -22.73 -11.17
C PRO A 4 -15.30 -22.96 -10.22
N ILE A 5 -14.09 -22.94 -10.78
CA ILE A 5 -12.87 -22.98 -9.99
C ILE A 5 -12.78 -21.63 -9.30
N ILE A 6 -13.07 -21.59 -8.00
CA ILE A 6 -12.91 -20.38 -7.19
C ILE A 6 -11.40 -20.17 -7.02
N THR A 7 -10.85 -19.24 -7.80
CA THR A 7 -9.45 -18.81 -7.63
C THR A 7 -9.34 -17.97 -6.38
N GLN A 8 -8.38 -18.31 -5.51
CA GLN A 8 -8.10 -17.51 -4.31
C GLN A 8 -7.57 -16.13 -4.73
N PRO A 9 -7.95 -15.05 -4.02
CA PRO A 9 -7.47 -13.72 -4.34
C PRO A 9 -5.98 -13.63 -4.05
N MET A 10 -5.20 -13.18 -5.04
CA MET A 10 -3.77 -12.91 -4.88
C MET A 10 -3.54 -11.42 -4.65
N TYR A 11 -2.66 -11.08 -3.71
CA TYR A 11 -2.32 -9.70 -3.40
C TYR A 11 -0.83 -9.46 -3.62
N GLU A 12 -0.50 -8.28 -4.12
CA GLU A 12 0.87 -7.81 -4.21
C GLU A 12 1.28 -7.16 -2.88
N ILE A 13 2.50 -7.44 -2.43
CA ILE A 13 3.04 -6.94 -1.16
C ILE A 13 4.20 -6.00 -1.46
N PHE A 14 4.14 -4.79 -0.93
CA PHE A 14 5.16 -3.76 -1.11
C PHE A 14 5.63 -3.20 0.22
N ASN A 15 6.93 -2.95 0.33
CA ASN A 15 7.48 -2.14 1.41
C ASN A 15 7.54 -0.69 0.96
N VAL A 16 6.73 0.16 1.59
CA VAL A 16 6.57 1.57 1.21
C VAL A 16 7.64 2.41 1.90
N ILE A 17 8.37 3.19 1.11
CA ILE A 17 9.41 4.09 1.59
C ILE A 17 9.11 5.49 1.00
N PRO A 18 8.72 6.47 1.82
CA PRO A 18 8.49 7.82 1.34
C PRO A 18 9.84 8.48 1.07
N LEU A 19 10.09 8.87 -0.18
CA LEU A 19 11.30 9.59 -0.56
C LEU A 19 11.01 11.09 -0.64
N PRO A 20 11.86 11.95 -0.05
CA PRO A 20 11.73 13.38 -0.19
C PRO A 20 12.01 13.80 -1.64
N THR A 21 11.15 14.65 -2.18
CA THR A 21 11.29 15.28 -3.49
C THR A 21 11.11 16.79 -3.35
N THR A 22 11.56 17.56 -4.34
CA THR A 22 11.33 19.00 -4.37
C THR A 22 9.86 19.28 -4.67
N ASP A 23 9.21 20.06 -3.82
CA ASP A 23 7.91 20.64 -4.10
C ASP A 23 8.01 21.84 -5.07
N TYR A 24 6.86 22.46 -5.39
CA TYR A 24 6.78 23.62 -6.30
C TYR A 24 7.49 24.87 -5.77
N ASN A 25 7.76 24.93 -4.46
CA ASN A 25 8.45 26.02 -3.80
C ASN A 25 9.95 25.72 -3.61
N ASN A 26 10.49 24.71 -4.32
CA ASN A 26 11.85 24.21 -4.17
C ASN A 26 12.21 23.79 -2.73
N LYS A 27 11.22 23.40 -1.92
CA LYS A 27 11.45 22.82 -0.60
C LYS A 27 11.39 21.31 -0.70
N PHE A 28 12.25 20.62 0.04
CA PHE A 28 12.16 19.18 0.15
C PHE A 28 10.92 18.80 0.93
N ALA A 29 10.12 17.90 0.39
CA ALA A 29 8.93 17.39 1.02
C ALA A 29 8.74 15.90 0.71
N TYR A 30 8.11 15.17 1.62
CA TYR A 30 7.72 13.79 1.40
C TYR A 30 6.26 13.60 1.77
N ILE A 31 5.65 12.55 1.20
CA ILE A 31 4.28 12.17 1.50
C ILE A 31 4.27 11.38 2.80
N GLU A 32 3.44 11.81 3.75
CA GLU A 32 3.21 11.04 4.96
C GLU A 32 2.46 9.75 4.61
N ILE A 33 3.02 8.61 5.03
CA ILE A 33 2.43 7.30 4.84
C ILE A 33 1.89 6.78 6.16
N GLU A 34 0.78 6.05 6.09
CA GLU A 34 0.20 5.41 7.28
C GLU A 34 0.84 4.04 7.50
N ASN A 35 1.00 3.26 6.43
CA ASN A 35 1.48 1.88 6.50
C ASN A 35 2.80 1.71 5.73
N LYS A 36 3.80 1.15 6.40
CA LYS A 36 5.08 0.77 5.78
C LYS A 36 4.98 -0.50 4.92
N LEU A 37 3.90 -1.27 5.10
CA LEU A 37 3.61 -2.47 4.34
C LEU A 37 2.27 -2.25 3.63
N MET A 38 2.29 -2.32 2.31
CA MET A 38 1.10 -2.20 1.49
C MET A 38 0.79 -3.56 0.86
N ILE A 39 -0.45 -4.02 1.02
CA ILE A 39 -0.93 -5.28 0.45
C ILE A 39 -2.19 -4.99 -0.36
N VAL A 40 -2.09 -5.10 -1.68
CA VAL A 40 -3.11 -4.58 -2.60
C VAL A 40 -3.38 -5.55 -3.74
N ASN A 41 -4.65 -5.63 -4.15
CA ASN A 41 -5.07 -6.26 -5.39
C ASN A 41 -5.71 -5.19 -6.26
N LYS A 42 -4.99 -4.75 -7.30
CA LYS A 42 -5.42 -3.67 -8.21
C LYS A 42 -6.65 -4.10 -9.04
N GLU A 43 -6.73 -5.36 -9.46
CA GLU A 43 -7.83 -5.90 -10.26
C GLU A 43 -9.15 -5.91 -9.49
N MET A 44 -9.11 -6.39 -8.24
CA MET A 44 -10.26 -6.46 -7.34
C MET A 44 -10.57 -5.12 -6.67
N ARG A 45 -9.67 -4.13 -6.80
CA ARG A 45 -9.73 -2.84 -6.10
C ARG A 45 -9.90 -3.03 -4.59
N THR A 46 -9.10 -3.92 -4.02
CA THR A 46 -9.08 -4.21 -2.58
C THR A 46 -7.68 -4.10 -2.02
N TYR A 47 -7.60 -3.86 -0.71
CA TYR A 47 -6.36 -3.90 0.06
C TYR A 47 -6.59 -4.58 1.40
N LEU A 48 -5.49 -5.08 1.98
CA LEU A 48 -5.48 -5.67 3.32
C LEU A 48 -4.73 -4.73 4.27
N SER A 49 -5.27 -4.54 5.47
CA SER A 49 -4.60 -3.79 6.54
C SER A 49 -3.83 -4.77 7.42
N LEU A 50 -2.63 -5.17 6.96
CA LEU A 50 -1.74 -6.08 7.68
C LEU A 50 -0.43 -5.40 8.04
N MET A 51 0.08 -5.75 9.20
CA MET A 51 1.42 -5.41 9.64
C MET A 51 2.40 -6.52 9.27
N LYS A 52 3.70 -6.20 9.28
CA LYS A 52 4.76 -7.21 9.05
C LYS A 52 4.68 -8.40 10.02
N GLN A 53 4.18 -8.16 11.23
CA GLN A 53 4.01 -9.18 12.26
C GLN A 53 2.91 -10.19 11.88
N ASP A 54 1.85 -9.74 11.20
CA ASP A 54 0.76 -10.61 10.77
C ASP A 54 1.23 -11.62 9.70
N LEU A 55 2.19 -11.21 8.86
CA LEU A 55 2.81 -12.10 7.86
C LEU A 55 3.62 -13.24 8.47
N ILE A 56 4.06 -13.13 9.73
CA ILE A 56 4.81 -14.21 10.42
C ILE A 56 3.92 -15.45 10.63
N ASN A 57 2.62 -15.24 10.76
CA ASN A 57 1.65 -16.32 10.94
C ASN A 57 1.25 -17.00 9.62
N CYS A 58 1.71 -16.46 8.48
CA CYS A 58 1.43 -17.02 7.17
C CYS A 58 2.47 -18.07 6.78
N ILE A 59 2.07 -19.03 5.95
CA ILE A 59 2.99 -20.02 5.39
C ILE A 59 3.78 -19.33 4.27
N ASP A 60 5.09 -19.19 4.46
CA ASP A 60 6.01 -18.74 3.41
C ASP A 60 6.31 -19.88 2.44
N LYS A 61 5.98 -19.68 1.16
CA LYS A 61 6.37 -20.53 0.05
C LYS A 61 7.08 -19.70 -1.01
N ASN A 62 8.42 -19.66 -0.95
CA ASN A 62 9.28 -19.12 -2.00
C ASN A 62 8.77 -17.78 -2.58
N LYS A 63 8.76 -16.73 -1.74
CA LYS A 63 8.32 -15.36 -2.06
C LYS A 63 6.80 -15.16 -2.17
N GLN A 64 6.01 -16.12 -1.72
CA GLN A 64 4.57 -15.99 -1.58
C GLN A 64 4.17 -16.31 -0.15
N TYR A 65 3.20 -15.56 0.37
CA TYR A 65 2.60 -15.82 1.69
C TYR A 65 1.21 -16.39 1.48
N ILE A 66 0.96 -17.56 2.08
CA ILE A 66 -0.38 -18.15 2.17
C ILE A 66 -0.89 -17.87 3.57
N CYS A 67 -1.85 -16.96 3.67
CA CYS A 67 -2.45 -16.51 4.93
C CYS A 67 -3.89 -17.03 5.05
N GLU A 68 -4.38 -17.18 6.27
CA GLU A 68 -5.81 -17.40 6.50
C GLU A 68 -6.62 -16.16 6.11
N SER A 69 -7.86 -16.35 5.66
CA SER A 69 -8.74 -15.27 5.18
C SER A 69 -9.37 -14.42 6.31
N ASN A 70 -8.84 -14.52 7.53
CA ASN A 70 -9.44 -13.94 8.73
C ASN A 70 -9.18 -12.43 8.84
N HIS A 71 -8.39 -11.90 7.91
CA HIS A 71 -7.98 -10.52 7.89
C HIS A 71 -9.00 -9.64 7.18
N PRO A 72 -9.27 -8.43 7.71
CA PRO A 72 -10.22 -7.53 7.10
C PRO A 72 -9.72 -7.10 5.72
N THR A 73 -10.58 -7.34 4.72
CA THR A 73 -10.37 -6.87 3.35
C THR A 73 -11.17 -5.60 3.14
N TYR A 74 -10.51 -4.56 2.63
CA TYR A 74 -11.10 -3.25 2.42
C TYR A 74 -11.18 -2.94 0.93
N HIS A 75 -12.29 -2.35 0.50
CA HIS A 75 -12.43 -1.80 -0.84
C HIS A 75 -11.80 -0.42 -0.93
N LEU A 76 -11.16 -0.14 -2.08
CA LEU A 76 -10.59 1.18 -2.34
C LEU A 76 -11.70 2.23 -2.39
N ASN A 77 -11.50 3.32 -1.64
CA ASN A 77 -12.43 4.43 -1.50
C ASN A 77 -11.68 5.73 -1.14
N ILE A 78 -12.42 6.81 -0.86
CA ILE A 78 -11.82 8.11 -0.52
C ILE A 78 -11.05 8.11 0.81
N ASN A 79 -11.30 7.16 1.71
CA ASN A 79 -10.62 7.01 2.99
C ASN A 79 -9.47 6.00 2.95
N THR A 80 -9.12 5.48 1.76
CA THR A 80 -7.98 4.56 1.60
C THR A 80 -6.66 5.26 1.98
N PRO A 81 -5.71 4.55 2.62
CA PRO A 81 -4.39 5.10 2.92
C PRO A 81 -3.68 5.64 1.68
N CYS A 82 -2.86 6.66 1.89
CA CYS A 82 -2.25 7.42 0.81
C CYS A 82 -1.32 6.62 -0.10
N GLU A 83 -0.48 5.78 0.50
CA GLU A 83 0.42 4.90 -0.23
C GLU A 83 -0.31 4.02 -1.25
N ILE A 84 -1.52 3.53 -0.91
CA ILE A 84 -2.35 2.70 -1.79
C ILE A 84 -3.02 3.56 -2.87
N LYS A 85 -3.53 4.74 -2.50
CA LYS A 85 -4.15 5.64 -3.48
C LYS A 85 -3.18 6.03 -4.58
N ILE A 86 -1.95 6.38 -4.20
CA ILE A 86 -0.90 6.78 -5.14
C ILE A 86 -0.58 5.62 -6.10
N TYR A 87 -0.44 4.41 -5.57
CA TYR A 87 -0.13 3.23 -6.38
C TYR A 87 -1.26 2.84 -7.35
N VAL A 88 -2.53 2.97 -6.93
CA VAL A 88 -3.67 2.51 -7.73
C VAL A 88 -4.18 3.57 -8.71
N TYR A 89 -4.30 4.82 -8.26
CA TYR A 89 -4.97 5.87 -9.03
C TYR A 89 -4.03 6.71 -9.91
N GLU A 90 -2.72 6.71 -9.66
CA GLU A 90 -1.73 7.46 -10.47
C GLU A 90 -2.10 8.96 -10.65
N THR A 91 -2.91 9.52 -9.76
CA THR A 91 -3.41 10.92 -9.81
C THR A 91 -2.59 11.88 -8.95
N ASP A 92 -2.89 13.19 -9.05
CA ASP A 92 -2.27 14.23 -8.23
C ASP A 92 -2.56 14.00 -6.74
N TYR A 93 -1.60 13.39 -6.05
CA TYR A 93 -1.68 12.93 -4.66
C TYR A 93 -1.96 14.06 -3.65
N ARG A 94 -1.84 15.32 -4.05
CA ARG A 94 -1.88 16.47 -3.14
C ARG A 94 -3.26 16.78 -2.57
N GLU A 95 -4.31 16.41 -3.28
CA GLU A 95 -5.67 16.63 -2.77
C GLU A 95 -6.07 15.63 -1.68
N TYR A 96 -5.35 14.51 -1.58
CA TYR A 96 -5.75 13.37 -0.76
C TYR A 96 -4.72 12.95 0.27
N CYS A 97 -3.50 13.51 0.21
CA CYS A 97 -2.38 13.09 1.03
C CYS A 97 -1.68 14.22 1.74
N ASN A 98 -1.36 13.97 3.01
CA ASN A 98 -0.60 14.89 3.83
C ASN A 98 0.85 14.94 3.33
N VAL A 99 1.35 16.15 3.10
CA VAL A 99 2.72 16.41 2.66
C VAL A 99 3.48 17.05 3.83
N LYS A 100 4.63 16.48 4.18
CA LYS A 100 5.53 17.02 5.21
C LYS A 100 6.73 17.68 4.56
N HIS A 101 6.96 18.94 4.89
CA HIS A 101 8.14 19.69 4.45
C HIS A 101 9.32 19.44 5.38
N VAL A 102 10.51 19.36 4.81
CA VAL A 102 11.77 19.13 5.50
C VAL A 102 12.65 20.37 5.35
N ASN A 103 13.09 20.93 6.48
CA ASN A 103 13.95 22.12 6.49
C ASN A 103 15.45 21.80 6.32
N HIS A 104 15.82 20.52 6.29
CA HIS A 104 17.19 20.04 6.18
C HIS A 104 17.34 19.13 4.96
N THR A 105 18.53 19.12 4.37
CA THR A 105 18.90 18.22 3.27
C THR A 105 18.95 16.78 3.78
N ILE A 106 18.11 15.92 3.22
CA ILE A 106 18.17 14.47 3.45
C ILE A 106 19.09 13.89 2.36
N TRP A 107 20.20 13.28 2.78
CA TRP A 107 21.07 12.49 1.91
C TRP A 107 20.64 11.02 2.03
N ILE A 108 20.38 10.37 0.89
CA ILE A 108 20.04 8.93 0.77
C ILE A 108 21.24 8.22 0.15
#